data_AF-A0A1S6EK22-F1
#
_entry.id   AF-A0A1S6EK22-F1
#
_cell.length_a   1.000
_cell.length_b   1.000
_cell.length_c   1.000
_cell.angle_alpha   90.00
_cell.angle_beta   90.00
_cell.angle_gamma   90.00
#
_symmetry.space_group_name_H-M   'P 1'
#
loop_
_entity.id
_entity.type
_entity.pdbx_description
1 polymer ?
#
loop_
_entity_poly.entity_id
_entity_poly.type
_entity_poly.pdbx_seq_one_letter_code
_entity_poly.pdbx_strand_id
1 'polypeptide(L)'
;DYCEIEGDIRIQANTSTIYVLDEEIISNSWTVKPYVRGIAQYVKNWKIETVSYNDKEKISLLDCTQNHKNPAILFSAGGNYGNYYHSFSDLLFPLYMTSYKFHGNVDFLAGDYHAWWIHKFRRVLRMLTSSPVVDIDNENGLVHCYHKMIVGLKFNSDLVVDEYATGVSIHKFRQLLRDSYSLKRKVSMESGWSIPRLMIVSRKSTRVIVNEDEIIQVAKEVGYEVVLANEDEAANVSRFSRIVNSCDAMMGIHGAGLANMLFLPDNAVFIQLVPFGELGFIARNYFSEPVSKMKIRYLEYEASVKESSLSQIYSIDDPVIKDPYSIHEKGWDAINSVYLQNQNITVDVRRFKETLVKAMKLLLHH
;
A
#
# COMPACT_ATOMS: atom_id res chain seq x y z
N ASP A 1 -3.02 3.66 -15.71
CA ASP A 1 -3.86 3.31 -16.88
C ASP A 1 -4.59 2.01 -16.61
N TYR A 2 -5.81 1.89 -17.13
CA TYR A 2 -6.71 0.77 -16.87
C TYR A 2 -7.58 0.51 -18.09
N CYS A 3 -7.70 -0.75 -18.53
CA CYS A 3 -8.70 -1.14 -19.51
C CYS A 3 -9.21 -2.57 -19.27
N GLU A 4 -10.48 -2.80 -19.60
CA GLU A 4 -11.08 -4.13 -19.69
C GLU A 4 -11.25 -4.48 -21.17
N ILE A 5 -10.82 -5.67 -21.55
CA ILE A 5 -10.93 -6.20 -22.92
C ILE A 5 -11.63 -7.55 -22.89
N GLU A 6 -12.46 -7.81 -23.89
CA GLU A 6 -13.21 -9.05 -24.09
C GLU A 6 -13.14 -9.45 -25.57
N GLY A 7 -13.17 -10.75 -25.85
CA GLY A 7 -13.00 -11.30 -27.20
C GLY A 7 -11.88 -12.34 -27.26
N ASP A 8 -11.37 -12.64 -28.45
CA ASP A 8 -10.20 -13.51 -28.62
C ASP A 8 -8.92 -12.68 -28.35
N ILE A 9 -8.40 -12.81 -27.14
CA ILE A 9 -7.27 -12.05 -26.63
C ILE A 9 -6.04 -12.94 -26.64
N ARG A 10 -4.97 -12.51 -27.32
CA ARG A 10 -3.73 -13.27 -27.45
C ARG A 10 -2.55 -12.46 -26.97
N ILE A 11 -1.87 -12.94 -25.94
CA ILE A 11 -0.76 -12.24 -25.29
C ILE A 11 0.55 -12.82 -25.78
N GLN A 12 1.39 -11.96 -26.36
CA GLN A 12 2.76 -12.29 -26.71
C GLN A 12 3.72 -11.59 -25.74
N ALA A 13 4.29 -12.38 -24.83
CA ALA A 13 5.17 -11.92 -23.77
C ALA A 13 6.40 -11.14 -24.27
N ASN A 14 7.13 -11.73 -25.24
CA ASN A 14 8.42 -11.21 -25.72
C ASN A 14 8.34 -9.78 -26.24
N THR A 15 7.21 -9.41 -26.82
CA THR A 15 6.95 -8.10 -27.42
C THR A 15 6.10 -7.21 -26.54
N SER A 16 5.72 -7.68 -25.34
CA SER A 16 4.80 -7.00 -24.42
C SER A 16 3.54 -6.50 -25.14
N THR A 17 3.01 -7.32 -26.04
CA THR A 17 1.89 -6.97 -26.91
C THR A 17 0.71 -7.89 -26.66
N ILE A 18 -0.47 -7.29 -26.57
CA ILE A 18 -1.76 -7.95 -26.42
C ILE A 18 -2.54 -7.71 -27.70
N TYR A 19 -2.86 -8.79 -28.40
CA TYR A 19 -3.68 -8.75 -29.59
C TYR A 19 -5.14 -9.02 -29.22
N VAL A 20 -6.05 -8.22 -29.75
CA VAL A 20 -7.50 -8.43 -29.63
C VAL A 20 -8.04 -8.64 -31.04
N LEU A 21 -8.55 -9.83 -31.31
CA LEU A 21 -9.08 -10.16 -32.63
C LEU A 21 -10.54 -9.72 -32.76
N ASP A 22 -10.83 -9.06 -33.88
CA ASP A 22 -12.15 -8.51 -34.18
C ASP A 22 -12.47 -8.66 -35.68
N GLU A 23 -13.74 -8.90 -36.02
CA GLU A 23 -14.18 -9.08 -37.41
C GLU A 23 -14.35 -7.75 -38.15
N GLU A 24 -14.64 -6.65 -37.45
CA GLU A 24 -15.17 -5.41 -38.06
C GLU A 24 -14.29 -4.15 -37.84
N ILE A 25 -13.15 -4.27 -37.15
CA ILE A 25 -12.36 -3.10 -36.71
C ILE A 25 -11.18 -2.75 -37.65
N ILE A 26 -11.03 -1.45 -37.94
CA ILE A 26 -9.78 -0.86 -38.46
C ILE A 26 -8.67 -1.06 -37.43
N SER A 27 -7.53 -1.64 -37.83
CA SER A 27 -6.40 -1.88 -36.93
C SER A 27 -6.06 -0.62 -36.13
N ASN A 28 -6.16 -0.71 -34.81
CA ASN A 28 -5.82 0.36 -33.90
C ASN A 28 -4.83 -0.17 -32.87
N SER A 29 -4.01 0.71 -32.31
CA SER A 29 -3.11 0.34 -31.23
C SER A 29 -2.93 1.48 -30.25
N TRP A 30 -2.82 1.12 -28.98
CA TRP A 30 -2.51 2.05 -27.91
C TRP A 30 -1.63 1.38 -26.88
N THR A 31 -1.08 2.19 -25.98
CA THR A 31 -0.19 1.72 -24.94
C THR A 31 -0.86 1.90 -23.58
N VAL A 32 -0.71 0.91 -22.72
CA VAL A 32 -1.17 0.94 -21.34
C VAL A 32 0.02 0.72 -20.43
N LYS A 33 0.17 1.57 -19.41
CA LYS A 33 1.08 1.29 -18.30
C LYS A 33 0.30 0.55 -17.20
N PRO A 34 0.53 -0.75 -16.95
CA PRO A 34 -0.29 -1.56 -16.06
C PRO A 34 0.09 -1.38 -14.58
N TYR A 35 0.29 -0.13 -14.16
CA TYR A 35 0.57 0.27 -12.78
C TYR A 35 -0.32 1.46 -12.41
N VAL A 36 -0.68 1.55 -11.13
CA VAL A 36 -1.69 2.50 -10.66
C VAL A 36 -1.24 3.96 -10.74
N ARG A 37 0.07 4.22 -10.69
CA ARG A 37 0.66 5.56 -10.83
C ARG A 37 1.26 5.72 -12.22
N GLY A 38 0.60 6.47 -13.11
CA GLY A 38 1.05 6.62 -14.51
C GLY A 38 2.47 7.21 -14.67
N ILE A 39 2.91 8.03 -13.71
CA ILE A 39 4.26 8.62 -13.70
C ILE A 39 5.33 7.73 -13.06
N ALA A 40 4.99 6.52 -12.62
CA ALA A 40 5.97 5.62 -12.03
C ALA A 40 7.08 5.29 -13.05
N GLN A 41 8.32 5.40 -12.57
CA GLN A 41 9.52 4.96 -13.28
C GLN A 41 9.65 3.44 -13.17
N TYR A 42 10.44 2.83 -14.07
CA TYR A 42 10.71 1.38 -14.06
C TYR A 42 9.45 0.52 -14.12
N VAL A 43 8.47 0.97 -14.92
CA VAL A 43 7.26 0.20 -15.25
C VAL A 43 7.20 0.07 -16.76
N LYS A 44 7.15 -1.18 -17.24
CA LYS A 44 7.06 -1.48 -18.67
C LYS A 44 5.69 -1.14 -19.22
N ASN A 45 5.69 -0.55 -20.40
CA ASN A 45 4.50 -0.28 -21.19
C ASN A 45 4.07 -1.54 -21.95
N TRP A 46 2.77 -1.79 -22.02
CA TRP A 46 2.19 -2.86 -22.82
C TRP A 46 1.41 -2.29 -23.99
N LYS A 47 1.66 -2.82 -25.19
CA LYS A 47 0.92 -2.44 -26.39
C LYS A 47 -0.33 -3.29 -26.49
N ILE A 48 -1.47 -2.67 -26.76
CA ILE A 48 -2.70 -3.37 -27.15
C ILE A 48 -2.96 -3.06 -28.62
N GLU A 49 -3.23 -4.09 -29.41
CA GLU A 49 -3.40 -3.98 -30.85
C GLU A 49 -4.62 -4.79 -31.31
N THR A 50 -5.53 -4.14 -32.04
CA THR A 50 -6.64 -4.85 -32.67
C THR A 50 -6.22 -5.44 -34.01
N VAL A 51 -6.58 -6.70 -34.24
CA VAL A 51 -6.21 -7.45 -35.45
C VAL A 51 -7.47 -7.97 -36.11
N SER A 52 -7.61 -7.73 -37.42
CA SER A 52 -8.73 -8.27 -38.18
C SER A 52 -8.60 -9.77 -38.37
N TYR A 53 -9.71 -10.52 -38.24
CA TYR A 53 -9.76 -11.94 -38.60
C TYR A 53 -9.37 -12.24 -40.06
N ASN A 54 -9.36 -11.23 -40.94
CA ASN A 54 -8.93 -11.36 -42.32
C ASN A 54 -7.40 -11.43 -42.49
N ASP A 55 -6.62 -11.02 -41.49
CA ASP A 55 -5.15 -11.06 -41.50
C ASP A 55 -4.64 -12.45 -41.06
N LYS A 56 -4.87 -13.45 -41.93
CA LYS A 56 -4.57 -14.86 -41.64
C LYS A 56 -3.10 -15.13 -41.35
N GLU A 57 -2.20 -14.38 -41.99
CA GLU A 57 -0.75 -14.52 -41.76
C GLU A 57 -0.42 -14.14 -40.32
N LYS A 58 -0.89 -12.98 -39.86
CA LYS A 58 -0.67 -12.52 -38.49
C LYS A 58 -1.35 -13.42 -37.46
N ILE A 59 -2.56 -13.92 -37.74
CA ILE A 59 -3.27 -14.85 -36.85
C ILE A 59 -2.48 -16.13 -36.64
N SER A 60 -1.89 -16.68 -37.71
CA SER A 60 -1.10 -17.92 -37.62
C SER A 60 0.16 -17.77 -36.77
N LEU A 61 0.76 -16.57 -36.75
CA LEU A 61 1.89 -16.24 -35.85
C LEU A 61 1.46 -16.09 -34.38
N LEU A 62 0.15 -15.99 -34.13
CA LEU A 62 -0.46 -15.82 -32.82
C LEU A 62 -1.28 -17.05 -32.41
N ASP A 63 -0.99 -18.23 -32.96
CA ASP A 63 -1.67 -19.45 -32.56
C ASP A 63 -1.49 -19.73 -31.06
N CYS A 64 -2.60 -20.03 -30.39
CA CYS A 64 -2.64 -20.21 -28.94
C CYS A 64 -1.80 -21.41 -28.52
N THR A 65 -0.71 -21.17 -27.80
CA THR A 65 0.07 -22.25 -27.17
C THR A 65 -0.48 -22.61 -25.80
N GLN A 66 -1.12 -21.65 -25.12
CA GLN A 66 -1.76 -21.83 -23.82
C GLN A 66 -3.17 -21.26 -23.85
N ASN A 67 -4.18 -22.10 -23.62
CA ASN A 67 -5.59 -21.69 -23.62
C ASN A 67 -6.13 -21.64 -22.19
N HIS A 68 -6.62 -20.47 -21.79
CA HIS A 68 -7.09 -20.21 -20.43
C HIS A 68 -8.61 -20.01 -20.41
N LYS A 69 -9.26 -20.62 -19.41
CA LYS A 69 -10.72 -20.47 -19.19
C LYS A 69 -11.05 -19.32 -18.25
N ASN A 70 -10.15 -19.03 -17.31
CA ASN A 70 -10.32 -17.92 -16.37
C ASN A 70 -10.07 -16.60 -17.09
N PRO A 71 -10.61 -15.47 -16.61
CA PRO A 71 -10.15 -14.15 -16.99
C PRO A 71 -8.72 -13.89 -16.50
N ALA A 72 -8.02 -12.95 -17.12
CA ALA A 72 -6.69 -12.50 -16.67
C ALA A 72 -6.70 -11.08 -16.10
N ILE A 73 -5.81 -10.80 -15.16
CA ILE A 73 -5.39 -9.45 -14.77
C ILE A 73 -3.89 -9.33 -15.03
N LEU A 74 -3.51 -8.43 -15.93
CA LEU A 74 -2.13 -8.04 -16.15
C LEU A 74 -1.80 -6.79 -15.34
N PHE A 75 -0.79 -6.89 -14.49
CA PHE A 75 -0.28 -5.79 -13.68
C PHE A 75 1.25 -5.77 -13.70
N SER A 76 1.85 -4.62 -13.43
CA SER A 76 3.28 -4.53 -13.18
C SER A 76 3.56 -4.73 -11.70
N ALA A 77 4.49 -5.63 -11.37
CA ALA A 77 5.06 -5.78 -10.03
C ALA A 77 6.29 -4.88 -9.79
N GLY A 78 6.61 -3.98 -10.73
CA GLY A 78 7.69 -3.00 -10.66
C GLY A 78 7.27 -1.69 -9.99
N GLY A 79 7.75 -0.55 -10.50
CA GLY A 79 7.42 0.78 -9.96
C GLY A 79 7.98 1.00 -8.55
N ASN A 80 7.12 1.25 -7.56
CA ASN A 80 7.52 1.51 -6.18
C ASN A 80 7.59 0.25 -5.31
N TYR A 81 7.77 -0.93 -5.91
CA TYR A 81 7.75 -2.26 -5.28
C TYR A 81 8.69 -2.42 -4.06
N GLY A 82 9.77 -1.62 -3.97
CA GLY A 82 10.69 -1.62 -2.83
C GLY A 82 10.15 -0.95 -1.56
N ASN A 83 9.10 -0.14 -1.65
CA ASN A 83 8.51 0.56 -0.51
C ASN A 83 7.35 -0.27 0.09
N TYR A 84 7.39 -0.48 1.41
CA TYR A 84 6.42 -1.32 2.10
C TYR A 84 4.98 -0.79 2.02
N TYR A 85 4.79 0.54 2.08
CA TYR A 85 3.46 1.14 1.95
C TYR A 85 2.91 0.96 0.53
N HIS A 86 3.73 1.20 -0.49
CA HIS A 86 3.35 1.01 -1.89
C HIS A 86 3.02 -0.44 -2.23
N SER A 87 3.60 -1.42 -1.52
CA SER A 87 3.15 -2.81 -1.66
C SER A 87 1.66 -2.98 -1.35
N PHE A 88 1.10 -2.23 -0.41
CA PHE A 88 -0.34 -2.26 -0.11
C PHE A 88 -1.13 -1.29 -0.97
N SER A 89 -0.74 -0.01 -1.01
CA SER A 89 -1.51 1.04 -1.68
C SER A 89 -1.52 0.91 -3.19
N ASP A 90 -0.41 0.45 -3.79
CA ASP A 90 -0.24 0.44 -5.25
C ASP A 90 -0.50 -0.93 -5.87
N LEU A 91 -0.29 -2.02 -5.11
CA LEU A 91 -0.36 -3.38 -5.62
C LEU A 91 -1.45 -4.22 -4.95
N LEU A 92 -1.31 -4.58 -3.67
CA LEU A 92 -2.21 -5.57 -3.04
C LEU A 92 -3.67 -5.10 -2.94
N PHE A 93 -3.90 -3.85 -2.52
CA PHE A 93 -5.26 -3.33 -2.43
C PHE A 93 -5.89 -3.11 -3.82
N PRO A 94 -5.20 -2.52 -4.81
CA PRO A 94 -5.68 -2.46 -6.19
C PRO A 94 -5.92 -3.83 -6.83
N LEU A 95 -5.06 -4.82 -6.60
CA LEU A 95 -5.29 -6.20 -7.02
C LEU A 95 -6.57 -6.76 -6.41
N TYR A 96 -6.76 -6.61 -5.09
CA TYR A 96 -7.99 -7.02 -4.42
C TYR A 96 -9.23 -6.34 -5.01
N MET A 97 -9.20 -5.03 -5.23
CA MET A 97 -10.32 -4.30 -5.85
C MET A 97 -10.60 -4.79 -7.28
N THR A 98 -9.55 -5.01 -8.06
CA THR A 98 -9.67 -5.41 -9.47
C THR A 98 -10.14 -6.86 -9.60
N SER A 99 -9.68 -7.75 -8.72
CA SER A 99 -10.01 -9.17 -8.74
C SER A 99 -11.28 -9.55 -7.99
N TYR A 100 -11.85 -8.64 -7.19
CA TYR A 100 -12.98 -8.92 -6.30
C TYR A 100 -14.16 -9.64 -6.99
N LYS A 101 -14.50 -9.20 -8.21
CA LYS A 101 -15.63 -9.75 -9.00
C LYS A 101 -15.43 -11.19 -9.47
N PHE A 102 -14.20 -11.71 -9.43
CA PHE A 102 -13.86 -13.03 -9.94
C PHE A 102 -13.83 -14.11 -8.86
N HIS A 103 -13.93 -13.75 -7.58
CA HIS A 103 -13.98 -14.69 -6.46
C HIS A 103 -12.85 -15.75 -6.48
N GLY A 104 -11.64 -15.34 -6.89
CA GLY A 104 -10.46 -16.21 -7.00
C GLY A 104 -10.31 -16.94 -8.33
N ASN A 105 -11.30 -16.90 -9.22
CA ASN A 105 -11.25 -17.49 -10.56
C ASN A 105 -10.70 -16.48 -11.57
N VAL A 106 -9.43 -16.11 -11.41
CA VAL A 106 -8.73 -15.14 -12.27
C VAL A 106 -7.25 -15.42 -12.27
N ASP A 107 -6.61 -15.38 -13.43
CA ASP A 107 -5.17 -15.56 -13.55
C ASP A 107 -4.46 -14.22 -13.41
N PHE A 108 -3.38 -14.20 -12.63
CA PHE A 108 -2.56 -13.01 -12.41
C PHE A 108 -1.32 -13.10 -13.29
N LEU A 109 -1.20 -12.17 -14.23
CA LEU A 109 -0.05 -12.01 -15.09
C LEU A 109 0.75 -10.81 -14.58
N ALA A 110 1.96 -11.05 -14.10
CA ALA A 110 2.81 -10.01 -13.53
C ALA A 110 3.95 -9.68 -14.49
N GLY A 111 3.89 -8.50 -15.11
CA GLY A 111 5.03 -7.87 -15.77
C GLY A 111 5.95 -7.20 -14.75
N ASP A 112 7.19 -6.88 -15.14
CA ASP A 112 8.23 -6.38 -14.23
C ASP A 112 8.34 -7.27 -12.97
N TYR A 113 8.38 -8.59 -13.20
CA TYR A 113 8.19 -9.58 -12.15
C TYR A 113 9.32 -9.56 -11.12
N HIS A 114 8.96 -9.54 -9.84
CA HIS A 114 9.90 -9.63 -8.72
C HIS A 114 9.57 -10.82 -7.81
N ALA A 115 10.31 -11.92 -7.98
CA ALA A 115 10.11 -13.18 -7.24
C ALA A 115 10.09 -12.98 -5.71
N TRP A 116 10.94 -12.09 -5.19
CA TRP A 116 10.99 -11.81 -3.75
C TRP A 116 9.70 -11.15 -3.25
N TRP A 117 9.07 -10.28 -4.03
CA TRP A 117 7.84 -9.58 -3.67
C TRP A 117 6.66 -10.55 -3.69
N ILE A 118 6.57 -11.35 -4.76
CA ILE A 118 5.56 -12.42 -4.91
C ILE A 118 5.69 -13.42 -3.76
N HIS A 119 6.92 -13.82 -3.40
CA HIS A 119 7.14 -14.70 -2.25
C HIS A 119 6.74 -14.05 -0.92
N LYS A 120 7.09 -12.77 -0.71
CA LYS A 120 6.76 -12.00 0.50
C LYS A 120 5.25 -11.95 0.76
N PHE A 121 4.46 -11.75 -0.30
CA PHE A 121 3.00 -11.61 -0.22
C PHE A 121 2.20 -12.82 -0.71
N ARG A 122 2.86 -13.98 -0.93
CA ARG A 122 2.23 -15.21 -1.44
C ARG A 122 0.98 -15.64 -0.67
N ARG A 123 0.93 -15.38 0.64
CA ARG A 123 -0.24 -15.71 1.48
C ARG A 123 -1.46 -14.88 1.11
N VAL A 124 -1.25 -13.58 0.83
CA VAL A 124 -2.31 -12.66 0.39
C VAL A 124 -2.73 -12.99 -1.04
N LEU A 125 -1.76 -13.18 -1.95
CA LEU A 125 -2.03 -13.46 -3.36
C LEU A 125 -2.88 -14.73 -3.55
N ARG A 126 -2.62 -15.79 -2.77
CA ARG A 126 -3.44 -17.03 -2.77
C ARG A 126 -4.88 -16.86 -2.28
N MET A 127 -5.19 -15.74 -1.62
CA MET A 127 -6.59 -15.41 -1.26
C MET A 127 -7.29 -14.67 -2.40
N LEU A 128 -6.54 -14.11 -3.37
CA LEU A 128 -7.06 -13.29 -4.46
C LEU A 128 -7.20 -14.06 -5.78
N THR A 129 -6.41 -15.11 -5.96
CA THR A 129 -6.42 -16.00 -7.12
C THR A 129 -6.17 -17.45 -6.70
N SER A 130 -6.82 -18.38 -7.41
CA SER A 130 -6.62 -19.83 -7.28
C SER A 130 -5.43 -20.35 -8.10
N SER A 131 -4.92 -19.55 -9.03
CA SER A 131 -3.79 -19.87 -9.90
C SER A 131 -2.48 -19.28 -9.36
N PRO A 132 -1.31 -19.88 -9.68
CA PRO A 132 -0.03 -19.22 -9.47
C PRO A 132 0.04 -17.88 -10.23
N VAL A 133 0.75 -16.91 -9.67
CA VAL A 133 1.08 -15.68 -10.41
C VAL A 133 2.10 -16.02 -11.49
N VAL A 134 1.79 -15.68 -12.73
CA VAL A 134 2.63 -15.93 -13.91
C VAL A 134 3.61 -14.78 -14.07
N ASP A 135 4.88 -15.12 -14.21
CA ASP A 135 5.93 -14.19 -14.65
C ASP A 135 5.85 -14.04 -16.17
N ILE A 136 4.96 -13.16 -16.62
CA ILE A 136 4.64 -13.05 -18.06
C ILE A 136 5.84 -12.56 -18.87
N ASP A 137 6.82 -11.88 -18.25
CA ASP A 137 8.03 -11.42 -18.94
C ASP A 137 8.96 -12.57 -19.35
N ASN A 138 8.81 -13.75 -18.72
CA ASN A 138 9.64 -14.92 -18.96
C ASN A 138 8.91 -16.06 -19.70
N GLU A 139 7.65 -15.87 -20.14
CA GLU A 139 6.89 -16.83 -20.95
C GLU A 139 7.29 -16.78 -22.44
N ASN A 140 8.60 -16.87 -22.69
CA ASN A 140 9.17 -16.62 -24.01
C ASN A 140 8.71 -17.66 -25.04
N GLY A 141 8.17 -17.18 -26.17
CA GLY A 141 7.68 -18.04 -27.24
C GLY A 141 6.32 -18.69 -26.97
N LEU A 142 5.67 -18.35 -25.85
CA LEU A 142 4.29 -18.73 -25.59
C LEU A 142 3.31 -17.63 -26.01
N VAL A 143 2.13 -18.06 -26.43
CA VAL A 143 0.97 -17.21 -26.69
C VAL A 143 -0.14 -17.65 -25.75
N HIS A 144 -0.43 -16.80 -24.76
CA HIS A 144 -1.50 -17.04 -23.80
C HIS A 144 -2.81 -16.46 -24.35
N CYS A 145 -3.82 -17.31 -24.48
CA CYS A 145 -5.12 -16.94 -25.02
C CYS A 145 -6.19 -16.91 -23.93
N TYR A 146 -6.94 -15.80 -23.90
CA TYR A 146 -7.99 -15.50 -22.93
C TYR A 146 -9.24 -14.98 -23.66
N HIS A 147 -10.38 -15.09 -23.00
CA HIS A 147 -11.64 -14.50 -23.48
C HIS A 147 -11.96 -13.15 -22.85
N LYS A 148 -11.33 -12.87 -21.69
CA LYS A 148 -11.53 -11.65 -20.91
C LYS A 148 -10.25 -11.31 -20.16
N MET A 149 -9.86 -10.05 -20.19
CA MET A 149 -8.66 -9.58 -19.53
C MET A 149 -8.83 -8.14 -19.03
N ILE A 150 -8.15 -7.84 -17.93
CA ILE A 150 -7.97 -6.48 -17.43
C ILE A 150 -6.48 -6.15 -17.53
N VAL A 151 -6.15 -5.01 -18.13
CA VAL A 151 -4.77 -4.51 -18.22
C VAL A 151 -4.64 -3.29 -17.32
N GLY A 152 -3.80 -3.41 -16.29
CA GLY A 152 -3.70 -2.45 -15.20
C GLY A 152 -4.63 -2.78 -14.04
N LEU A 153 -4.64 -1.89 -13.04
CA LEU A 153 -5.36 -2.08 -11.78
C LEU A 153 -6.31 -0.92 -11.53
N LYS A 154 -7.50 -1.21 -11.00
CA LYS A 154 -8.42 -0.19 -10.50
C LYS A 154 -7.77 0.55 -9.34
N PHE A 155 -7.73 1.88 -9.41
CA PHE A 155 -7.14 2.72 -8.39
C PHE A 155 -7.78 4.10 -8.41
N ASN A 156 -8.21 4.57 -7.24
CA ASN A 156 -8.78 5.90 -7.06
C ASN A 156 -7.85 6.76 -6.21
N SER A 157 -7.56 6.29 -5.00
CA SER A 157 -6.62 6.89 -4.06
C SER A 157 -6.05 5.80 -3.16
N ASP A 158 -5.01 6.13 -2.40
CA ASP A 158 -4.29 5.19 -1.56
C ASP A 158 -5.23 4.57 -0.51
N LEU A 159 -5.47 3.26 -0.60
CA LEU A 159 -6.28 2.50 0.37
C LEU A 159 -7.72 3.04 0.57
N VAL A 160 -8.22 3.85 -0.37
CA VAL A 160 -9.59 4.39 -0.37
C VAL A 160 -10.38 3.76 -1.51
N VAL A 161 -11.63 3.40 -1.21
CA VAL A 161 -12.58 2.88 -2.19
C VAL A 161 -13.98 3.45 -1.93
N ASP A 162 -14.74 3.64 -3.00
CA ASP A 162 -16.17 3.86 -2.93
C ASP A 162 -16.87 2.51 -2.78
N GLU A 163 -17.22 2.18 -1.53
CA GLU A 163 -17.83 0.89 -1.20
C GLU A 163 -19.23 0.72 -1.81
N TYR A 164 -19.97 1.83 -1.98
CA TYR A 164 -21.32 1.79 -2.54
C TYR A 164 -21.28 1.50 -4.04
N ALA A 165 -20.36 2.16 -4.76
CA ALA A 165 -20.23 1.97 -6.20
C ALA A 165 -19.62 0.61 -6.58
N THR A 166 -18.71 0.08 -5.75
CA THR A 166 -17.91 -1.10 -6.11
C THR A 166 -18.31 -2.39 -5.39
N GLY A 167 -19.01 -2.30 -4.26
CA GLY A 167 -19.24 -3.43 -3.35
C GLY A 167 -17.98 -3.92 -2.62
N VAL A 168 -16.83 -3.26 -2.84
CA VAL A 168 -15.54 -3.56 -2.24
C VAL A 168 -15.35 -2.71 -0.99
N SER A 169 -14.73 -3.25 0.06
CA SER A 169 -14.47 -2.53 1.31
C SER A 169 -13.03 -2.67 1.77
N ILE A 170 -12.47 -1.58 2.30
CA ILE A 170 -11.14 -1.60 2.94
C ILE A 170 -11.15 -2.40 4.24
N HIS A 171 -12.28 -2.40 4.96
CA HIS A 171 -12.45 -3.25 6.13
C HIS A 171 -12.44 -4.74 5.74
N LYS A 172 -13.10 -5.12 4.64
CA LYS A 172 -13.02 -6.49 4.10
C LYS A 172 -11.62 -6.83 3.60
N PHE A 173 -10.90 -5.89 3.02
CA PHE A 173 -9.49 -6.08 2.67
C PHE A 173 -8.63 -6.38 3.90
N ARG A 174 -8.79 -5.62 5.00
CA ARG A 174 -8.15 -5.93 6.28
C ARG A 174 -8.50 -7.33 6.76
N GLN A 175 -9.76 -7.73 6.66
CA GLN A 175 -10.17 -9.09 7.03
C GLN A 175 -9.45 -10.15 6.18
N LEU A 176 -9.35 -9.98 4.87
CA LEU A 176 -8.58 -10.86 3.98
C LEU A 176 -7.10 -10.94 4.40
N LEU A 177 -6.47 -9.80 4.70
CA LEU A 177 -5.09 -9.76 5.20
C LEU A 177 -4.96 -10.56 6.51
N ARG A 178 -5.87 -10.35 7.45
CA ARG A 178 -5.90 -11.05 8.74
C ARG A 178 -6.06 -12.56 8.56
N ASP A 179 -6.94 -12.99 7.67
CA ASP A 179 -7.15 -14.41 7.37
C ASP A 179 -5.91 -15.03 6.73
N SER A 180 -5.28 -14.33 5.78
CA SER A 180 -4.06 -14.81 5.09
C SER A 180 -2.88 -15.10 6.04
N TYR A 181 -2.82 -14.40 7.18
CA TYR A 181 -1.80 -14.59 8.21
C TYR A 181 -2.31 -15.30 9.47
N SER A 182 -3.58 -15.73 9.47
CA SER A 182 -4.25 -16.42 10.58
C SER A 182 -4.25 -15.63 11.89
N LEU A 183 -4.56 -14.34 11.80
CA LEU A 183 -4.56 -13.39 12.91
C LEU A 183 -5.83 -13.55 13.75
N LYS A 184 -5.68 -14.03 15.00
CA LYS A 184 -6.80 -14.48 15.84
C LYS A 184 -7.58 -13.33 16.48
N ARG A 185 -6.91 -12.24 16.88
CA ARG A 185 -7.51 -11.21 17.74
C ARG A 185 -8.32 -10.23 16.92
N LYS A 186 -9.65 -10.31 16.99
CA LYS A 186 -10.54 -9.54 16.10
C LYS A 186 -10.72 -8.10 16.55
N VAL A 187 -10.88 -7.90 17.85
CA VAL A 187 -11.20 -6.60 18.44
C VAL A 187 -10.14 -6.24 19.49
N SER A 188 -9.77 -4.96 19.54
CA SER A 188 -8.92 -4.37 20.57
C SER A 188 -9.63 -4.46 21.92
N MET A 189 -8.88 -4.70 23.00
CA MET A 189 -9.45 -4.84 24.35
C MET A 189 -10.54 -5.92 24.53
N GLU A 190 -10.59 -6.96 23.68
CA GLU A 190 -11.63 -8.01 23.67
C GLU A 190 -11.89 -8.67 25.03
N SER A 191 -10.87 -8.83 25.88
CA SER A 191 -10.99 -9.41 27.22
C SER A 191 -11.21 -8.38 28.33
N GLY A 192 -11.25 -7.06 28.06
CA GLY A 192 -11.58 -5.97 29.00
C GLY A 192 -10.66 -5.77 30.23
N TRP A 193 -9.89 -6.80 30.59
CA TRP A 193 -9.12 -6.91 31.84
C TRP A 193 -7.60 -6.93 31.62
N SER A 194 -7.12 -6.79 30.38
CA SER A 194 -5.70 -6.78 30.05
C SER A 194 -5.14 -5.36 29.99
N ILE A 195 -3.88 -5.20 30.41
CA ILE A 195 -3.11 -3.97 30.19
C ILE A 195 -3.03 -3.72 28.68
N PRO A 196 -3.45 -2.55 28.17
CA PRO A 196 -3.39 -2.25 26.74
C PRO A 196 -1.96 -2.23 26.21
N ARG A 197 -1.73 -2.85 25.05
CA ARG A 197 -0.42 -2.93 24.41
C ARG A 197 -0.25 -1.83 23.37
N LEU A 198 0.76 -0.98 23.55
CA LEU A 198 1.14 0.06 22.59
C LEU A 198 2.38 -0.37 21.82
N MET A 199 2.24 -0.55 20.50
CA MET A 199 3.39 -0.69 19.61
C MET A 199 3.99 0.69 19.28
N ILE A 200 5.31 0.81 19.35
CA ILE A 200 6.05 1.93 18.78
C ILE A 200 6.86 1.41 17.58
N VAL A 201 6.60 1.98 16.41
CA VAL A 201 7.35 1.68 15.18
C VAL A 201 8.59 2.57 15.14
N SER A 202 9.72 1.98 15.54
CA SER A 202 11.00 2.65 15.67
C SER A 202 11.71 2.77 14.32
N ARG A 203 12.39 3.90 14.11
CA ARG A 203 13.14 4.22 12.88
C ARG A 203 14.61 4.46 13.24
N LYS A 204 15.54 3.96 12.42
CA LYS A 204 17.00 4.08 12.67
C LYS A 204 17.73 5.06 11.76
N SER A 205 17.17 5.36 10.59
CA SER A 205 17.88 6.08 9.52
C SER A 205 17.34 7.50 9.30
N THR A 206 16.03 7.64 9.11
CA THR A 206 15.38 8.92 8.79
C THR A 206 14.14 9.12 9.64
N ARG A 207 13.83 10.37 10.02
CA ARG A 207 12.68 10.67 10.90
C ARG A 207 12.74 9.86 12.19
N VAL A 208 13.87 9.93 12.89
CA VAL A 208 14.07 9.24 14.16
C VAL A 208 13.38 10.02 15.29
N ILE A 209 12.71 9.31 16.21
CA ILE A 209 12.29 9.87 17.51
C ILE A 209 13.53 9.86 18.40
N VAL A 210 14.12 11.04 18.65
CA VAL A 210 15.40 11.15 19.36
C VAL A 210 15.29 10.71 20.81
N ASN A 211 14.18 11.06 21.47
CA ASN A 211 13.89 10.74 22.87
C ASN A 211 12.89 9.58 23.01
N GLU A 212 13.02 8.52 22.19
CA GLU A 212 12.11 7.36 22.21
C GLU A 212 11.99 6.73 23.61
N ASP A 213 13.10 6.63 24.35
CA ASP A 213 13.11 6.09 25.72
C ASP A 213 12.21 6.88 26.69
N GLU A 214 12.15 8.21 26.56
CA GLU A 214 11.25 9.04 27.37
C GLU A 214 9.78 8.79 27.01
N ILE A 215 9.50 8.57 25.72
CA ILE A 215 8.15 8.24 25.24
C ILE A 215 7.72 6.86 25.76
N ILE A 216 8.63 5.88 25.77
CA ILE A 216 8.39 4.56 26.37
C ILE A 216 8.04 4.72 27.85
N GLN A 217 8.81 5.52 28.59
CA GLN A 217 8.60 5.74 30.02
C GLN A 217 7.23 6.36 30.29
N VAL A 218 6.85 7.40 29.54
CA VAL A 218 5.54 8.04 29.70
C VAL A 218 4.39 7.16 29.26
N ALA A 219 4.55 6.34 28.22
CA ALA A 219 3.53 5.36 27.85
C ALA A 219 3.29 4.34 28.98
N LYS A 220 4.35 3.87 29.64
CA LYS A 220 4.23 3.00 30.83
C LYS A 220 3.53 3.71 31.99
N GLU A 221 3.85 4.98 32.26
CA GLU A 221 3.17 5.78 33.28
C GLU A 221 1.67 5.97 33.00
N VAL A 222 1.29 6.11 31.73
CA VAL A 222 -0.12 6.19 31.32
C VAL A 222 -0.83 4.84 31.48
N GLY A 223 -0.08 3.73 31.56
CA GLY A 223 -0.60 2.39 31.81
C GLY A 223 -0.55 1.45 30.61
N TYR A 224 0.30 1.71 29.62
CA TYR A 224 0.52 0.79 28.49
C TYR A 224 1.61 -0.23 28.78
N GLU A 225 1.43 -1.44 28.26
CA GLU A 225 2.55 -2.34 27.97
C GLU A 225 3.15 -1.94 26.61
N VAL A 226 4.42 -1.56 26.58
CA VAL A 226 5.06 -1.05 25.36
C VAL A 226 5.77 -2.18 24.60
N VAL A 227 5.52 -2.24 23.29
CA VAL A 227 6.18 -3.16 22.34
C VAL A 227 6.96 -2.34 21.33
N LEU A 228 8.28 -2.50 21.29
CA LEU A 228 9.10 -1.88 20.25
C LEU A 228 9.13 -2.77 19.01
N ALA A 229 9.04 -2.13 17.85
CA ALA A 229 9.07 -2.81 16.57
C ALA A 229 9.98 -2.07 15.60
N ASN A 230 11.05 -2.73 15.18
CA ASN A 230 12.02 -2.14 14.27
C ASN A 230 11.67 -2.43 12.81
N GLU A 231 12.01 -1.52 11.89
CA GLU A 231 11.79 -1.71 10.45
C GLU A 231 12.42 -3.01 9.91
N ASP A 232 13.55 -3.46 10.49
CA ASP A 232 14.23 -4.72 10.13
C ASP A 232 13.36 -5.96 10.38
N GLU A 233 12.52 -5.94 11.42
CA GLU A 233 11.64 -7.06 11.77
C GLU A 233 10.44 -7.17 10.82
N ALA A 234 10.13 -6.09 10.09
CA ALA A 234 9.04 -6.05 9.11
C ALA A 234 9.36 -6.81 7.80
N ALA A 235 10.58 -7.31 7.63
CA ALA A 235 10.94 -8.18 6.50
C ALA A 235 10.07 -9.46 6.48
N ASN A 236 9.73 -10.01 7.65
CA ASN A 236 8.83 -11.16 7.77
C ASN A 236 7.41 -10.71 8.11
N VAL A 237 6.62 -10.45 7.07
CA VAL A 237 5.23 -9.97 7.20
C VAL A 237 4.37 -10.89 8.08
N SER A 238 4.59 -12.22 8.02
CA SER A 238 3.81 -13.16 8.85
C SER A 238 4.12 -13.06 10.33
N ARG A 239 5.39 -12.82 10.71
CA ARG A 239 5.76 -12.61 12.12
C ARG A 239 5.29 -11.23 12.57
N PHE A 240 5.59 -10.21 11.79
CA PHE A 240 5.31 -8.83 12.15
C PHE A 240 3.81 -8.57 12.30
N SER A 241 2.98 -9.07 11.38
CA SER A 241 1.52 -8.94 11.47
C SER A 241 0.92 -9.56 12.74
N ARG A 242 1.52 -10.63 13.29
CA ARG A 242 1.09 -11.20 14.59
C ARG A 242 1.44 -10.29 15.76
N ILE A 243 2.60 -9.66 15.73
CA ILE A 243 3.01 -8.70 16.77
C ILE A 243 2.07 -7.49 16.72
N VAL A 244 1.81 -6.94 15.54
CA VAL A 244 0.85 -5.83 15.35
C VAL A 244 -0.55 -6.25 15.82
N ASN A 245 -1.02 -7.44 15.45
CA ASN A 245 -2.34 -7.91 15.89
C ASN A 245 -2.44 -8.17 17.40
N SER A 246 -1.31 -8.33 18.10
CA SER A 246 -1.27 -8.42 19.56
C SER A 246 -1.42 -7.06 20.26
N CYS A 247 -1.35 -5.95 19.53
CA CYS A 247 -1.38 -4.61 20.10
C CYS A 247 -2.78 -3.98 20.05
N ASP A 248 -3.05 -3.09 21.00
CA ASP A 248 -4.29 -2.29 21.12
C ASP A 248 -4.13 -0.91 20.49
N ALA A 249 -2.91 -0.38 20.57
CA ALA A 249 -2.53 0.85 19.90
C ALA A 249 -1.22 0.67 19.14
N MET A 250 -1.02 1.47 18.11
CA MET A 250 0.22 1.54 17.35
C MET A 250 0.54 3.00 17.05
N MET A 251 1.79 3.38 17.25
CA MET A 251 2.29 4.70 16.95
C MET A 251 3.60 4.68 16.17
N GLY A 252 3.88 5.78 15.49
CA GLY A 252 5.19 6.04 14.90
C GLY A 252 5.18 7.28 14.01
N ILE A 253 6.35 7.67 13.53
CA ILE A 253 6.47 8.80 12.61
C ILE A 253 5.98 8.43 11.22
N HIS A 254 5.25 9.36 10.58
CA HIS A 254 4.75 9.27 9.21
C HIS A 254 5.80 8.60 8.31
N GLY A 255 5.44 7.48 7.70
CA GLY A 255 6.30 6.73 6.79
C GLY A 255 5.81 5.32 6.51
N ALA A 256 6.55 4.60 5.67
CA ALA A 256 6.08 3.35 5.09
C ALA A 256 5.78 2.25 6.13
N GLY A 257 6.52 2.21 7.24
CA GLY A 257 6.32 1.25 8.32
C GLY A 257 4.93 1.32 8.97
N LEU A 258 4.24 2.46 8.88
CA LEU A 258 2.90 2.64 9.43
C LEU A 258 1.81 1.91 8.64
N ALA A 259 2.08 1.44 7.41
CA ALA A 259 1.16 0.58 6.65
C ALA A 259 0.77 -0.69 7.42
N ASN A 260 1.58 -1.11 8.40
CA ASN A 260 1.26 -2.21 9.30
C ASN A 260 -0.03 -2.02 10.10
N MET A 261 -0.57 -0.80 10.18
CA MET A 261 -1.90 -0.53 10.77
C MET A 261 -3.00 -1.43 10.19
N LEU A 262 -2.84 -1.92 8.95
CA LEU A 262 -3.77 -2.86 8.31
C LEU A 262 -3.95 -4.18 9.09
N PHE A 263 -2.98 -4.55 9.93
CA PHE A 263 -2.99 -5.78 10.74
C PHE A 263 -3.50 -5.57 12.18
N LEU A 264 -3.79 -4.32 12.58
CA LEU A 264 -4.37 -4.04 13.89
C LEU A 264 -5.72 -4.77 14.04
N PRO A 265 -6.15 -5.10 15.27
CA PRO A 265 -7.55 -5.49 15.52
C PRO A 265 -8.50 -4.30 15.29
N ASP A 266 -9.79 -4.59 15.14
CA ASP A 266 -10.82 -3.55 15.09
C ASP A 266 -10.86 -2.78 16.42
N ASN A 267 -11.26 -1.50 16.38
CA ASN A 267 -11.27 -0.56 17.50
C ASN A 267 -9.89 -0.26 18.12
N ALA A 268 -8.80 -0.73 17.50
CA ALA A 268 -7.45 -0.29 17.87
C ALA A 268 -7.28 1.21 17.64
N VAL A 269 -6.31 1.82 18.34
CA VAL A 269 -5.95 3.22 18.14
C VAL A 269 -4.65 3.32 17.33
N PHE A 270 -4.69 4.05 16.23
CA PHE A 270 -3.51 4.34 15.43
C PHE A 270 -3.13 5.81 15.63
N ILE A 271 -1.91 6.05 16.12
CA ILE A 271 -1.38 7.38 16.43
C ILE A 271 -0.27 7.71 15.43
N GLN A 272 -0.53 8.67 14.56
CA GLN A 272 0.44 9.13 13.59
C GLN A 272 1.18 10.35 14.11
N LEU A 273 2.51 10.27 14.20
CA LEU A 273 3.36 11.44 14.42
C LEU A 273 3.70 12.07 13.07
N VAL A 274 3.28 13.33 12.87
CA VAL A 274 3.52 14.09 11.64
C VAL A 274 4.72 15.01 11.88
N PRO A 275 5.82 14.88 11.09
CA PRO A 275 6.96 15.78 11.19
C PRO A 275 6.55 17.24 10.89
N PHE A 276 7.35 18.19 11.37
CA PHE A 276 7.14 19.60 11.04
C PHE A 276 7.33 19.84 9.53
N GLY A 277 6.60 20.82 8.98
CA GLY A 277 6.71 21.24 7.58
C GLY A 277 5.39 21.24 6.82
N GLU A 278 4.26 21.56 7.46
CA GLU A 278 2.93 21.65 6.83
C GLU A 278 2.54 20.36 6.08
N LEU A 279 2.81 19.20 6.70
CA LEU A 279 2.59 17.89 6.08
C LEU A 279 1.16 17.36 6.27
N GLY A 280 0.22 18.15 6.80
CA GLY A 280 -1.14 17.73 7.14
C GLY A 280 -1.93 17.14 5.96
N PHE A 281 -1.79 17.68 4.75
CA PHE A 281 -2.42 17.12 3.55
C PHE A 281 -1.88 15.72 3.22
N ILE A 282 -0.55 15.52 3.36
CA ILE A 282 0.11 14.24 3.12
C ILE A 282 -0.28 13.23 4.21
N ALA A 283 -0.27 13.64 5.49
CA ALA A 283 -0.73 12.78 6.57
C ALA A 283 -2.18 12.32 6.37
N ARG A 284 -3.06 13.25 5.95
CA ARG A 284 -4.46 12.97 5.71
C ARG A 284 -4.69 11.93 4.62
N ASN A 285 -4.11 12.14 3.44
CA ASN A 285 -4.37 11.30 2.27
C ASN A 285 -3.81 9.88 2.41
N TYR A 286 -2.66 9.74 3.09
CA TYR A 286 -2.01 8.43 3.23
C TYR A 286 -2.55 7.61 4.41
N PHE A 287 -3.10 8.26 5.44
CA PHE A 287 -3.44 7.58 6.68
C PHE A 287 -4.79 7.99 7.26
N SER A 288 -5.00 9.28 7.55
CA SER A 288 -6.23 9.73 8.24
C SER A 288 -7.51 9.33 7.49
N GLU A 289 -7.59 9.64 6.19
CA GLU A 289 -8.74 9.32 5.36
C GLU A 289 -8.92 7.79 5.19
N PRO A 290 -7.90 7.01 4.81
CA PRO A 290 -8.02 5.55 4.73
C PRO A 290 -8.48 4.90 6.05
N VAL A 291 -7.91 5.31 7.17
CA VAL A 291 -8.19 4.74 8.50
C VAL A 291 -9.66 4.93 8.92
N SER A 292 -10.31 6.00 8.48
CA SER A 292 -11.71 6.31 8.82
C SER A 292 -12.69 5.18 8.46
N LYS A 293 -12.40 4.41 7.41
CA LYS A 293 -13.23 3.27 6.96
C LYS A 293 -12.67 1.91 7.39
N MET A 294 -11.56 1.90 8.14
CA MET A 294 -10.90 0.66 8.58
C MET A 294 -11.40 0.15 9.93
N LYS A 295 -12.36 0.78 10.62
CA LYS A 295 -12.68 0.46 12.03
C LYS A 295 -11.45 0.55 12.95
N ILE A 296 -10.58 1.50 12.69
CA ILE A 296 -9.45 1.87 13.54
C ILE A 296 -9.67 3.33 13.93
N ARG A 297 -9.39 3.67 15.19
CA ARG A 297 -9.52 5.03 15.71
C ARG A 297 -8.22 5.79 15.42
N TYR A 298 -8.31 6.93 14.74
CA TYR A 298 -7.14 7.73 14.34
C TYR A 298 -6.85 8.84 15.33
N LEU A 299 -5.57 9.04 15.67
CA LEU A 299 -5.06 10.22 16.34
C LEU A 299 -3.84 10.75 15.60
N GLU A 300 -3.71 12.07 15.55
CA GLU A 300 -2.57 12.77 14.95
C GLU A 300 -1.84 13.56 16.02
N TYR A 301 -0.51 13.52 15.97
CA TYR A 301 0.37 14.38 16.74
C TYR A 301 1.31 15.11 15.80
N GLU A 302 1.08 16.41 15.61
CA GLU A 302 1.92 17.25 14.77
C GLU A 302 3.09 17.84 15.57
N ALA A 303 4.30 17.59 15.08
CA ALA A 303 5.52 18.12 15.67
C ALA A 303 5.61 19.62 15.39
N SER A 304 5.87 20.39 16.45
CA SER A 304 6.16 21.81 16.35
C SER A 304 7.59 22.06 15.84
N VAL A 305 7.88 23.30 15.43
CA VAL A 305 9.24 23.74 15.08
C VAL A 305 10.25 23.38 16.18
N LYS A 306 9.88 23.52 17.46
CA LYS A 306 10.77 23.26 18.60
C LYS A 306 11.11 21.78 18.78
N GLU A 307 10.27 20.90 18.27
CA GLU A 307 10.48 19.44 18.30
C GLU A 307 11.26 18.96 17.08
N SER A 308 11.40 19.80 16.05
CA SER A 308 12.11 19.48 14.82
C SER A 308 13.61 19.73 14.94
N SER A 309 14.44 18.78 14.49
CA SER A 309 15.87 19.02 14.35
C SER A 309 16.20 20.13 13.33
N LEU A 310 15.26 20.49 12.45
CA LEU A 310 15.45 21.57 11.47
C LEU A 310 15.67 22.92 12.16
N SER A 311 15.11 23.14 13.37
CA SER A 311 15.33 24.38 14.12
C SER A 311 16.76 24.56 14.62
N GLN A 312 17.59 23.51 14.56
CA GLN A 312 19.01 23.56 14.90
C GLN A 312 19.90 23.84 13.68
N ILE A 313 19.35 23.63 12.47
CA ILE A 313 20.08 23.70 11.20
C ILE A 313 19.75 24.99 10.46
N TYR A 314 18.49 25.42 10.51
CA TYR A 314 17.97 26.58 9.81
C TYR A 314 17.67 27.72 10.79
N SER A 315 17.91 28.96 10.35
CA SER A 315 17.53 30.13 11.14
C SER A 315 16.01 30.30 11.16
N ILE A 316 15.49 31.06 12.13
CA ILE A 316 14.05 31.30 12.24
C ILE A 316 13.46 32.06 11.04
N ASP A 317 14.30 32.76 10.28
CA ASP A 317 13.91 33.49 9.07
C ASP A 317 14.08 32.67 7.78
N ASP A 318 14.69 31.48 7.85
CA ASP A 318 14.84 30.61 6.69
C ASP A 318 13.46 30.11 6.23
N PRO A 319 13.17 30.09 4.91
CA PRO A 319 11.90 29.59 4.38
C PRO A 319 11.53 28.17 4.85
N VAL A 320 12.51 27.30 5.11
CA VAL A 320 12.25 25.95 5.67
C VAL A 320 11.46 26.01 6.98
N ILE A 321 11.70 27.03 7.81
CA ILE A 321 11.05 27.23 9.11
C ILE A 321 9.89 28.21 9.01
N LYS A 322 10.11 29.36 8.34
CA LYS A 322 9.17 30.49 8.33
C LYS A 322 8.05 30.35 7.33
N ASP A 323 8.30 29.71 6.20
CA ASP A 323 7.35 29.54 5.10
C ASP A 323 7.51 28.16 4.45
N PRO A 324 7.08 27.07 5.14
CA PRO A 324 7.19 25.73 4.58
C PRO A 324 6.48 25.58 3.23
N TYR A 325 5.40 26.33 2.97
CA TYR A 325 4.67 26.27 1.70
C TYR A 325 5.56 26.62 0.50
N SER A 326 6.51 27.53 0.64
CA SER A 326 7.52 27.81 -0.41
C SER A 326 8.39 26.59 -0.78
N ILE A 327 8.56 25.64 0.14
CA ILE A 327 9.24 24.36 -0.13
C ILE A 327 8.28 23.39 -0.82
N HIS A 328 7.00 23.40 -0.47
CA HIS A 328 5.97 22.61 -1.17
C HIS A 328 5.82 23.03 -2.64
N GLU A 329 5.91 24.33 -2.94
CA GLU A 329 5.88 24.86 -4.31
C GLU A 329 7.03 24.35 -5.20
N LYS A 330 8.14 23.91 -4.59
CA LYS A 330 9.27 23.29 -5.31
C LYS A 330 9.03 21.82 -5.65
N GLY A 331 7.90 21.26 -5.24
CA GLY A 331 7.48 19.90 -5.56
C GLY A 331 7.91 18.83 -4.56
N TRP A 332 7.51 17.59 -4.85
CA TRP A 332 7.67 16.44 -3.94
C TRP A 332 9.11 16.17 -3.52
N ASP A 333 10.07 16.31 -4.43
CA ASP A 333 11.47 16.02 -4.13
C ASP A 333 12.04 16.95 -3.04
N ALA A 334 11.62 18.23 -3.06
CA ALA A 334 12.00 19.19 -2.03
C ALA A 334 11.36 18.86 -0.68
N ILE A 335 10.06 18.56 -0.66
CA ILE A 335 9.33 18.14 0.55
C ILE A 335 9.98 16.88 1.15
N ASN A 336 10.18 15.86 0.32
CA ASN A 336 10.78 14.59 0.75
C ASN A 336 12.18 14.83 1.31
N SER A 337 13.03 15.57 0.60
CA SER A 337 14.39 15.86 1.05
C SER A 337 14.40 16.60 2.40
N VAL A 338 13.70 17.73 2.51
CA VAL A 338 13.79 18.61 3.69
C VAL A 338 13.04 18.01 4.87
N TYR A 339 11.75 17.72 4.71
CA TYR A 339 10.87 17.40 5.84
C TYR A 339 10.78 15.90 6.14
N LEU A 340 11.09 15.01 5.19
CA LEU A 340 10.97 13.56 5.39
C LEU A 340 12.31 12.80 5.50
N GLN A 341 13.39 13.27 4.87
CA GLN A 341 14.69 12.59 4.92
C GLN A 341 15.63 13.23 5.95
N ASN A 342 15.66 14.57 6.02
CA ASN A 342 16.66 15.33 6.79
C ASN A 342 16.13 15.94 8.10
N GLN A 343 15.08 15.36 8.66
CA GLN A 343 14.47 15.80 9.91
C GLN A 343 14.35 14.63 10.89
N ASN A 344 14.77 14.85 12.13
CA ASN A 344 14.47 14.01 13.29
C ASN A 344 13.61 14.80 14.28
N ILE A 345 12.90 14.08 15.16
CA ILE A 345 11.92 14.68 16.07
C ILE A 345 12.30 14.37 17.52
N THR A 346 12.42 15.41 18.34
CA THR A 346 12.47 15.31 19.79
C THR A 346 11.10 15.69 20.33
N VAL A 347 10.31 14.70 20.73
CA VAL A 347 8.89 14.86 21.06
C VAL A 347 8.74 15.58 22.40
N ASP A 348 7.86 16.58 22.46
CA ASP A 348 7.43 17.18 23.73
C ASP A 348 6.61 16.17 24.51
N VAL A 349 7.27 15.55 25.50
CA VAL A 349 6.71 14.47 26.30
C VAL A 349 5.45 14.89 27.06
N ARG A 350 5.33 16.17 27.46
CA ARG A 350 4.13 16.65 28.19
C ARG A 350 2.93 16.70 27.27
N ARG A 351 3.09 17.29 26.07
CA ARG A 351 2.05 17.32 25.04
C ARG A 351 1.72 15.92 24.55
N PHE A 352 2.72 15.07 24.36
CA PHE A 352 2.50 13.71 23.87
C PHE A 352 1.78 12.83 24.89
N LYS A 353 2.01 13.03 26.20
CA LYS A 353 1.26 12.36 27.27
C LYS A 353 -0.24 12.56 27.12
N GLU A 354 -0.70 13.75 26.73
CA GLU A 354 -2.13 14.02 26.49
C GLU A 354 -2.69 13.17 25.34
N THR A 355 -1.90 12.98 24.28
CA THR A 355 -2.26 12.11 23.15
C THR A 355 -2.38 10.65 23.58
N LEU A 356 -1.43 10.16 24.39
CA LEU A 356 -1.46 8.80 24.93
C LEU A 356 -2.65 8.57 25.87
N VAL A 357 -2.99 9.55 26.71
CA VAL A 357 -4.18 9.51 27.57
C VAL A 357 -5.47 9.51 26.74
N LYS A 358 -5.52 10.31 25.67
CA LYS A 358 -6.66 10.31 24.74
C LYS A 358 -6.81 8.96 24.04
N ALA A 359 -5.71 8.36 23.59
CA ALA A 359 -5.71 7.01 23.03
C ALA A 359 -6.23 5.98 24.05
N MET A 360 -5.81 6.09 25.31
CA MET A 360 -6.22 5.17 26.37
C MET A 360 -7.73 5.25 26.61
N LYS A 361 -8.28 6.47 26.66
CA LYS A 361 -9.72 6.69 26.75
C LYS A 361 -10.47 6.08 25.56
N LEU A 362 -9.95 6.24 24.35
CA LEU A 362 -10.55 5.64 23.15
C LEU A 362 -10.53 4.11 23.16
N LEU A 363 -9.58 3.48 23.86
CA LEU A 363 -9.54 2.03 24.02
C LEU A 363 -10.51 1.54 25.08
N LEU A 364 -10.67 2.27 26.19
CA LEU A 364 -11.49 1.85 27.34
C LEU A 364 -12.97 2.21 27.20
N HIS A 365 -13.30 3.21 26.39
CA HIS A 365 -14.67 3.61 26.09
C HIS A 365 -15.06 3.10 24.70
N HIS A 366 -15.59 1.87 24.67
CA HIS A 366 -16.10 1.24 23.45
C HIS A 366 -17.40 1.87 22.97
#